data_AF-A0A2W1MM13-F1
#
_entry.id   AF-A0A2W1MM13-F1
#
_cell.length_a   1.000
_cell.length_b   1.000
_cell.length_c   1.000
_cell.angle_alpha   90.00
_cell.angle_beta   90.00
_cell.angle_gamma   90.00
#
_symmetry.space_group_name_H-M   'P 1'
#
loop_
_entity.id
_entity.type
_entity.pdbx_description
1 polymer ?
#
loop_
_entity_poly.entity_id
_entity_poly.type
_entity_poly.pdbx_seq_one_letter_code
_entity_poly.pdbx_strand_id
1 'polypeptide(L)'
;MPTVPAGQRKGKRPTKAQSQEAELARQEACRAIWNAYSAAYLERYSSKPVRNAKISAQVNGLLKRLGAEEAPAVAAYFVGINDAYLIRSYHEFGQLLAKAEAYRTAWATQTQVTGRTAQQAEKTQANLSAAQAALQVQRERRAASANA
;
A
#
# COMPACT_ATOMS: atom_id res chain seq x y z
N MET A 1 -9.11 32.09 43.80
CA MET A 1 -8.23 32.61 42.74
C MET A 1 -8.13 31.53 41.66
N PRO A 2 -8.83 31.64 40.52
CA PRO A 2 -8.64 30.68 39.43
C PRO A 2 -7.34 31.04 38.69
N THR A 3 -6.40 30.10 38.61
CA THR A 3 -5.17 30.22 37.83
C THR A 3 -5.46 29.89 36.37
N VAL A 4 -5.26 30.87 35.49
CA VAL A 4 -5.36 30.70 34.03
C VAL A 4 -4.09 29.97 33.54
N PRO A 5 -4.18 28.87 32.78
CA PRO A 5 -2.99 28.24 32.20
C PRO A 5 -2.44 29.10 31.06
N ALA A 6 -1.13 29.32 31.11
CA ALA A 6 -0.37 30.12 30.16
C ALA A 6 -0.51 29.61 28.72
N GLY A 7 -0.79 30.54 27.80
CA GLY A 7 -0.94 30.28 26.37
C GLY A 7 0.32 29.66 25.76
N GLN A 8 0.10 28.59 24.98
CA GLN A 8 1.13 27.91 24.19
C GLN A 8 1.75 28.90 23.19
N ARG A 9 3.08 29.05 23.25
CA ARG A 9 3.85 29.89 22.32
C ARG A 9 3.79 29.30 20.92
N LYS A 10 3.18 30.03 19.97
CA LYS A 10 3.21 29.71 18.53
C LYS A 10 4.66 29.67 18.04
N GLY A 11 5.08 28.55 17.45
CA GLY A 11 6.44 28.34 16.92
C GLY A 11 6.83 29.34 15.83
N LYS A 12 8.14 29.67 15.75
CA LYS A 12 8.72 30.62 14.80
C LYS A 12 8.56 30.12 13.35
N ARG A 13 8.08 30.97 12.43
CA ARG A 13 7.96 30.61 11.01
C ARG A 13 9.34 30.27 10.41
N PRO A 14 9.42 29.28 9.52
CA PRO A 14 10.67 28.88 8.88
C PRO A 14 11.25 30.01 8.02
N THR A 15 12.58 30.06 7.93
CA THR A 15 13.30 31.04 7.12
C THR A 15 13.23 30.69 5.63
N LYS A 16 13.48 31.69 4.76
CA LYS A 16 13.47 31.50 3.29
C LYS A 16 14.43 30.38 2.84
N ALA A 17 15.59 30.26 3.49
CA ALA A 17 16.57 29.21 3.22
C ALA A 17 16.03 27.81 3.59
N GLN A 18 15.40 27.66 4.77
CA GLN A 18 14.80 26.40 5.20
C GLN A 18 13.68 25.92 4.25
N SER A 19 12.88 26.85 3.72
CA SER A 19 11.84 26.53 2.74
C SER A 19 12.40 26.06 1.40
N GLN A 20 13.54 26.62 0.97
CA GLN A 20 14.21 26.21 -0.27
C GLN A 20 14.84 24.82 -0.15
N GLU A 21 15.50 24.56 0.97
CA GLU A 21 16.10 23.25 1.26
C GLU A 21 15.04 22.15 1.33
N ALA A 22 13.91 22.41 2.01
CA ALA A 22 12.79 21.46 2.07
C ALA A 22 12.19 21.17 0.69
N GLU A 23 12.12 22.19 -0.18
CA GLU A 23 11.64 22.02 -1.56
C GLU A 23 12.61 21.19 -2.41
N LEU A 24 13.92 21.40 -2.27
CA LEU A 24 14.94 20.58 -2.93
C LEU A 24 14.86 19.12 -2.48
N ALA A 25 14.80 18.88 -1.17
CA ALA A 25 14.63 17.54 -0.61
C ALA A 25 13.36 16.85 -1.13
N ARG A 26 12.24 17.59 -1.23
CA ARG A 26 10.99 17.09 -1.82
C ARG A 26 11.17 16.72 -3.29
N GLN A 27 11.87 17.54 -4.07
CA GLN A 27 12.12 17.28 -5.48
C GLN A 27 13.03 16.06 -5.68
N GLU A 28 14.06 15.92 -4.86
CA GLU A 28 14.95 14.76 -4.86
C GLU A 28 14.20 13.48 -4.51
N ALA A 29 13.36 13.51 -3.46
CA ALA A 29 12.51 12.38 -3.11
C ALA A 29 11.56 11.99 -4.26
N CYS A 30 10.95 12.97 -4.93
CA CYS A 30 10.12 12.69 -6.11
C CYS A 30 10.92 12.05 -7.27
N ARG A 31 12.17 12.51 -7.49
CA ARG A 31 13.06 11.91 -8.50
C ARG A 31 13.44 10.49 -8.13
N ALA A 32 13.76 10.23 -6.86
CA ALA A 32 14.06 8.89 -6.36
C ALA A 32 12.90 7.92 -6.57
N ILE A 33 11.67 8.33 -6.24
CA ILE A 33 10.46 7.53 -6.46
C ILE A 33 10.28 7.20 -7.95
N TRP A 34 10.37 8.22 -8.82
CA TRP A 34 10.20 8.02 -10.25
C TRP A 34 11.28 7.11 -10.84
N ASN A 35 12.53 7.29 -10.43
CA ASN A 35 13.65 6.49 -10.91
C ASN A 35 13.51 5.03 -10.48
N ALA A 36 13.15 4.75 -9.24
CA ALA A 36 12.94 3.39 -8.74
C ALA A 36 11.82 2.68 -9.50
N TYR A 37 10.67 3.35 -9.69
CA TYR A 37 9.57 2.84 -10.50
C TYR A 37 10.00 2.61 -11.96
N SER A 38 10.65 3.60 -12.59
CA SER A 38 11.06 3.52 -13.99
C SER A 38 12.12 2.45 -14.24
N ALA A 39 13.01 2.20 -13.28
CA ALA A 39 14.01 1.15 -13.38
C ALA A 39 13.34 -0.23 -13.36
N ALA A 40 12.48 -0.49 -12.37
CA ALA A 40 11.74 -1.75 -12.29
C ALA A 40 10.83 -1.97 -13.52
N TYR A 41 10.23 -0.89 -14.04
CA TYR A 41 9.42 -0.94 -15.26
C TYR A 41 10.27 -1.30 -16.50
N LEU A 42 11.45 -0.70 -16.63
CA LEU A 42 12.37 -1.01 -17.72
C LEU A 42 12.85 -2.45 -17.67
N GLU A 43 13.20 -2.96 -16.49
CA GLU A 43 13.61 -4.35 -16.31
C GLU A 43 12.51 -5.33 -16.74
N ARG A 44 11.25 -5.03 -16.41
CA ARG A 44 10.12 -5.91 -16.68
C ARG A 44 9.59 -5.85 -18.11
N TYR A 45 9.46 -4.64 -18.65
CA TYR A 45 8.80 -4.39 -19.94
C TYR A 45 9.76 -4.01 -21.06
N SER A 46 11.07 -3.93 -20.76
CA SER A 46 12.12 -3.52 -21.71
C SER A 46 11.88 -2.14 -22.35
N SER A 47 10.98 -1.34 -21.79
CA SER A 47 10.61 -0.01 -22.28
C SER A 47 10.44 0.93 -21.09
N LYS A 48 10.75 2.23 -21.27
CA LYS A 48 10.60 3.22 -20.21
C LYS A 48 9.15 3.73 -20.14
N PRO A 49 8.56 3.89 -18.93
CA PRO A 49 7.23 4.43 -18.79
C PRO A 49 7.21 5.92 -19.18
N VAL A 50 6.12 6.35 -19.83
CA VAL A 50 5.94 7.75 -20.23
C VAL A 50 5.65 8.60 -19.01
N ARG A 51 6.41 9.68 -18.80
CA ARG A 51 6.14 10.66 -17.74
C ARG A 51 5.32 11.82 -18.28
N ASN A 52 4.17 12.07 -17.66
CA ASN A 52 3.33 13.25 -17.96
C ASN A 52 3.05 14.06 -16.67
N ALA A 53 2.30 15.16 -16.82
CA ALA A 53 1.94 16.03 -15.70
C ALA A 53 1.09 15.28 -14.65
N LYS A 54 0.15 14.44 -15.07
CA LYS A 54 -0.68 13.59 -14.19
C LYS A 54 0.19 12.69 -13.31
N ILE A 55 1.13 11.96 -13.91
CA ILE A 55 2.04 11.05 -13.20
C ILE A 55 2.94 11.84 -12.24
N SER A 56 3.42 13.01 -12.64
CA SER A 56 4.21 13.87 -11.74
C SER A 56 3.40 14.33 -10.52
N ALA A 57 2.11 14.60 -10.67
CA ALA A 57 1.22 14.87 -9.54
C ALA A 57 0.99 13.61 -8.69
N GLN A 58 0.86 12.44 -9.30
CA GLN A 58 0.69 11.17 -8.59
C GLN A 58 1.94 10.77 -7.78
N VAL A 59 3.14 10.98 -8.32
CA VAL A 59 4.42 10.77 -7.60
C VAL A 59 4.48 11.65 -6.35
N ASN A 60 4.07 12.92 -6.46
CA ASN A 60 3.94 13.81 -5.31
C ASN A 60 2.89 13.33 -4.30
N GLY A 61 1.78 12.78 -4.78
CA GLY A 61 0.76 12.17 -3.92
C GLY A 61 1.30 10.96 -3.15
N LEU A 62 2.12 10.12 -3.79
CA LEU A 62 2.75 8.98 -3.15
C LEU A 62 3.74 9.43 -2.06
N LEU A 63 4.59 10.43 -2.37
CA LEU A 63 5.52 11.02 -1.41
C LEU A 63 4.79 11.56 -0.17
N LYS A 64 3.65 12.23 -0.35
CA LYS A 64 2.85 12.75 0.78
C LYS A 64 2.24 11.66 1.67
N ARG A 65 1.98 10.46 1.12
CA ARG A 65 1.34 9.36 1.85
C ARG A 65 2.33 8.45 2.55
N LEU A 66 3.43 8.10 1.87
CA LEU A 66 4.40 7.12 2.36
C LEU A 66 5.73 7.72 2.83
N GLY A 67 6.00 9.00 2.52
CA GLY A 67 7.26 9.64 2.86
C GLY A 67 8.41 9.31 1.90
N ALA A 68 9.56 9.96 2.10
CA ALA A 68 10.69 9.86 1.18
C ALA A 68 11.46 8.54 1.29
N GLU A 69 11.42 7.89 2.46
CA GLU A 69 12.20 6.67 2.73
C GLU A 69 11.57 5.43 2.11
N GLU A 70 10.27 5.22 2.33
CA GLU A 70 9.60 3.99 1.88
C GLU A 70 9.07 4.09 0.44
N ALA A 71 8.65 5.28 -0.01
CA ALA A 71 7.97 5.44 -1.30
C ALA A 71 8.74 4.91 -2.52
N PRO A 72 10.07 5.11 -2.67
CA PRO A 72 10.82 4.56 -3.79
C PRO A 72 10.82 3.02 -3.81
N ALA A 73 11.01 2.40 -2.65
CA ALA A 73 11.04 0.94 -2.52
C ALA A 73 9.66 0.33 -2.82
N VAL A 74 8.59 0.94 -2.30
CA VAL A 74 7.20 0.50 -2.57
C VAL A 74 6.86 0.65 -4.06
N ALA A 75 7.33 1.72 -4.71
CA ALA A 75 7.08 1.94 -6.13
C ALA A 75 7.80 0.91 -7.03
N ALA A 76 9.03 0.51 -6.69
CA ALA A 76 9.73 -0.58 -7.37
C ALA A 76 9.05 -1.94 -7.11
N TYR A 77 8.71 -2.22 -5.85
CA TYR A 77 8.00 -3.44 -5.45
C TYR A 77 6.70 -3.65 -6.24
N PHE A 78 5.90 -2.58 -6.39
CA PHE A 78 4.63 -2.62 -7.11
C PHE A 78 4.77 -3.20 -8.53
N VAL A 79 5.80 -2.81 -9.27
CA VAL A 79 6.05 -3.30 -10.65
C VAL A 79 6.41 -4.79 -10.68
N GLY A 80 7.00 -5.30 -9.60
CA GLY A 80 7.36 -6.70 -9.43
C GLY A 80 6.20 -7.63 -9.05
N ILE A 81 4.99 -7.10 -8.80
CA ILE A 81 3.83 -7.90 -8.40
C ILE A 81 3.29 -8.67 -9.60
N ASN A 82 3.18 -10.00 -9.46
CA ASN A 82 2.63 -10.86 -10.51
C ASN A 82 1.12 -11.05 -10.38
N ASP A 83 0.38 -9.95 -10.46
CA ASP A 83 -1.08 -9.96 -10.49
C ASP A 83 -1.62 -9.73 -11.91
N ALA A 84 -2.59 -10.54 -12.34
CA ALA A 84 -3.12 -10.49 -13.69
C ALA A 84 -3.79 -9.14 -14.02
N TYR A 85 -4.42 -8.48 -13.05
CA TYR A 85 -5.01 -7.16 -13.25
C TYR A 85 -3.93 -6.09 -13.45
N LEU A 86 -2.87 -6.11 -12.63
CA LEU A 86 -1.74 -5.17 -12.75
C LEU A 86 -0.93 -5.40 -14.03
N ILE A 87 -0.77 -6.66 -14.45
CA ILE A 87 -0.11 -6.98 -15.71
C ILE A 87 -0.91 -6.45 -16.90
N ARG A 88 -2.24 -6.67 -16.92
CA ARG A 88 -3.10 -6.17 -18.00
C ARG A 88 -3.13 -4.64 -18.09
N SER A 89 -3.01 -3.95 -16.96
CA SER A 89 -2.92 -2.48 -16.91
C SER A 89 -1.51 -1.94 -17.10
N TYR A 90 -0.53 -2.80 -17.37
CA TYR A 90 0.89 -2.44 -17.47
C TYR A 90 1.39 -1.67 -16.25
N HIS A 91 0.98 -2.05 -15.04
CA HIS A 91 1.39 -1.42 -13.79
C HIS A 91 1.20 0.10 -13.81
N GLU A 92 0.04 0.59 -14.26
CA GLU A 92 -0.24 2.03 -14.27
C GLU A 92 -0.05 2.64 -12.87
N PHE A 93 0.74 3.71 -12.78
CA PHE A 93 1.06 4.40 -11.53
C PHE A 93 -0.19 4.86 -10.74
N GLY A 94 -1.30 5.12 -11.42
CA GLY A 94 -2.57 5.44 -10.76
C GLY A 94 -3.08 4.34 -9.83
N GLN A 95 -2.83 3.07 -10.17
CA GLN A 95 -3.24 1.93 -9.35
C GLN A 95 -2.40 1.81 -8.09
N LEU A 96 -1.09 2.05 -8.20
CA LEU A 96 -0.18 2.18 -7.07
C LEU A 96 -0.67 3.26 -6.10
N LEU A 97 -0.98 4.46 -6.62
CA LEU A 97 -1.45 5.55 -5.76
C LEU A 97 -2.81 5.24 -5.12
N ALA A 98 -3.74 4.60 -5.85
CA ALA A 98 -5.06 4.28 -5.31
C ALA A 98 -5.00 3.39 -4.06
N LYS A 99 -4.02 2.48 -3.99
CA LYS A 99 -3.87 1.48 -2.91
C LYS A 99 -2.49 1.58 -2.24
N ALA A 100 -1.96 2.79 -2.06
CA ALA A 100 -0.59 3.04 -1.60
C ALA A 100 -0.24 2.35 -0.27
N GLU A 101 -1.10 2.44 0.75
CA GLU A 101 -0.85 1.85 2.07
C GLU A 101 -0.93 0.32 2.04
N ALA A 102 -1.79 -0.23 1.18
CA ALA A 102 -1.88 -1.68 0.98
C ALA A 102 -0.58 -2.21 0.35
N TYR A 103 -0.06 -1.56 -0.68
CA TYR A 103 1.22 -1.94 -1.29
C TYR A 103 2.40 -1.72 -0.35
N ARG A 104 2.39 -0.65 0.46
CA ARG A 104 3.39 -0.46 1.52
C ARG A 104 3.37 -1.60 2.52
N THR A 105 2.18 -2.04 2.94
CA THR A 105 2.04 -3.18 3.87
C THR A 105 2.51 -4.49 3.24
N ALA A 106 2.16 -4.73 1.97
CA ALA A 106 2.61 -5.89 1.21
C ALA A 106 4.14 -5.91 1.05
N TRP A 107 4.76 -4.76 0.80
CA TRP A 107 6.22 -4.61 0.75
C TRP A 107 6.86 -4.89 2.11
N ALA A 108 6.36 -4.27 3.19
CA ALA A 108 6.90 -4.44 4.54
C ALA A 108 6.78 -5.88 5.06
N THR A 109 5.74 -6.60 4.65
CA THR A 109 5.52 -8.02 5.00
C THR A 109 6.10 -8.99 3.98
N GLN A 110 6.77 -8.50 2.93
CA GLN A 110 7.29 -9.27 1.79
C GLN A 110 6.26 -10.25 1.20
N THR A 111 4.97 -9.92 1.29
CA THR A 111 3.88 -10.78 0.90
C THR A 111 3.27 -10.27 -0.41
N GLN A 112 3.35 -11.07 -1.46
CA GLN A 112 2.63 -10.80 -2.71
C GLN A 112 1.19 -11.32 -2.61
N VAL A 113 0.25 -10.47 -2.18
CA VAL A 113 -1.18 -10.80 -2.23
C VAL A 113 -1.67 -10.62 -3.68
N THR A 114 -1.67 -11.72 -4.43
CA THR A 114 -2.26 -11.83 -5.76
C THR A 114 -3.74 -12.24 -5.67
N GLY A 115 -4.53 -11.99 -6.72
CA GLY A 115 -5.92 -12.42 -6.79
C GLY A 115 -6.13 -13.92 -6.51
N ARG A 116 -5.19 -14.79 -6.90
CA ARG A 116 -5.24 -16.22 -6.55
C ARG A 116 -5.02 -16.47 -5.07
N THR A 117 -4.06 -15.81 -4.43
CA THR A 117 -3.84 -15.98 -2.99
C THR A 117 -5.01 -15.46 -2.17
N ALA A 118 -5.66 -14.37 -2.61
CA ALA A 118 -6.88 -13.87 -1.97
C ALA A 118 -8.04 -14.88 -2.11
N GLN A 119 -8.30 -15.37 -3.33
CA GLN A 119 -9.32 -16.41 -3.57
C GLN A 119 -9.02 -17.72 -2.84
N GLN A 120 -7.74 -18.11 -2.73
CA GLN A 120 -7.32 -19.29 -1.98
C GLN A 120 -7.63 -19.10 -0.49
N ALA A 121 -7.30 -17.95 0.09
CA ALA A 121 -7.60 -17.63 1.49
C ALA A 121 -9.12 -17.64 1.76
N GLU A 122 -9.92 -17.05 0.87
CA GLU A 122 -11.39 -17.08 0.95
C GLU A 122 -11.93 -18.50 0.89
N LYS A 123 -11.45 -19.32 -0.04
CA LYS A 123 -11.84 -20.74 -0.16
C LYS A 123 -11.47 -21.54 1.07
N THR A 124 -10.25 -21.37 1.59
CA THR A 124 -9.80 -22.04 2.81
C THR A 124 -10.68 -21.65 3.99
N GLN A 125 -10.98 -20.37 4.17
CA GLN A 125 -11.85 -19.90 5.25
C GLN A 125 -13.27 -20.46 5.13
N ALA A 126 -13.87 -20.42 3.94
CA ALA A 126 -15.21 -20.95 3.69
C ALA A 126 -15.29 -22.46 3.97
N ASN A 127 -14.28 -23.23 3.55
CA ASN A 127 -14.20 -24.66 3.79
C ASN A 127 -14.09 -24.99 5.29
N LEU A 128 -13.28 -24.23 6.05
CA LEU A 128 -13.14 -24.41 7.50
C LEU A 128 -14.46 -24.13 8.23
N SER A 129 -15.15 -23.04 7.88
CA SER A 129 -16.45 -22.70 8.47
C SER A 129 -17.52 -23.74 8.14
N ALA A 130 -17.55 -24.25 6.89
CA ALA A 130 -18.48 -25.30 6.50
C ALA A 130 -18.21 -26.61 7.27
N ALA A 131 -16.94 -26.99 7.45
CA ALA A 131 -16.57 -28.17 8.23
C ALA A 131 -16.97 -28.04 9.71
N GLN A 132 -16.77 -26.86 10.31
CA GLN A 132 -17.19 -26.57 11.69
C GLN A 132 -18.71 -26.65 11.86
N ALA A 133 -19.48 -26.07 10.93
CA ALA A 133 -20.94 -26.15 10.95
C ALA A 133 -21.43 -27.61 10.82
N ALA A 134 -20.83 -28.40 9.93
CA ALA A 134 -21.18 -29.81 9.77
C ALA A 134 -20.91 -30.63 11.03
N LEU A 135 -19.81 -30.37 11.73
CA LEU A 135 -19.48 -31.00 13.01
C LEU A 135 -20.48 -30.63 14.12
N GLN A 136 -20.93 -29.36 14.16
CA GLN A 136 -21.95 -28.92 15.12
C GLN A 136 -23.28 -29.65 14.88
N VAL A 137 -23.74 -29.71 13.63
CA VAL A 137 -24.96 -30.43 13.26
C VAL A 137 -24.87 -31.92 13.61
N GLN A 138 -23.71 -32.56 13.40
CA GLN A 138 -23.52 -33.96 13.82
C GLN A 138 -23.57 -34.13 15.34
N ARG A 139 -22.99 -33.21 16.11
CA ARG A 139 -23.03 -33.24 17.58
C ARG A 139 -24.45 -33.07 18.10
N GLU A 140 -25.21 -32.13 17.55
CA GLU A 140 -26.62 -31.89 17.89
C GLU A 140 -27.48 -33.12 17.59
N ARG A 141 -27.31 -33.73 16.41
CA ARG A 141 -28.03 -34.96 16.05
C ARG A 141 -27.71 -36.11 16.99
N ARG A 142 -26.44 -36.29 17.36
CA ARG A 142 -26.02 -37.32 18.33
C ARG A 142 -26.60 -37.07 19.73
N ALA A 143 -26.63 -35.82 20.18
CA ALA A 143 -27.21 -35.45 21.47
C ALA A 143 -28.74 -35.66 21.49
N ALA A 144 -29.43 -35.32 20.41
CA ALA A 144 -30.87 -35.55 20.25
C ALA A 144 -31.21 -37.05 20.24
N SER A 145 -30.40 -37.88 19.58
CA SER A 145 -30.60 -39.35 19.56
C SER A 145 -30.21 -40.05 20.88
N ALA A 146 -29.45 -39.41 21.76
CA ALA A 146 -29.06 -39.97 23.05
C ALA A 146 -30.03 -39.63 24.19
N ASN A 147 -30.91 -38.64 23.99
CA ASN A 147 -31.95 -38.21 24.93
C ASN A 147 -33.35 -38.75 24.60
N ALA A 148 -33.46 -39.61 23.59
CA ALA A 148 -34.69 -40.30 23.16
C ALA A 148 -34.58 -41.79 23.48
#